data_AF-R9HZL1-F1
#
_entry.id   AF-R9HZL1-F1
#
_cell.length_a   1.000
_cell.length_b   1.000
_cell.length_c   1.000
_cell.angle_alpha   90.00
_cell.angle_beta   90.00
_cell.angle_gamma   90.00
#
_symmetry.space_group_name_H-M   'P 1'
#
loop_
_entity.id
_entity.type
_entity.pdbx_description
1 polymer ?
#
loop_
_entity_poly.entity_id
_entity_poly.type
_entity_poly.pdbx_seq_one_letter_code
_entity_poly.pdbx_strand_id
1 'polypeptide(L)'
;MKKSVLCTTIETNVFYPDIVRNAPGTRKRAKAMQKLASLGMRTYVTCEPLIKFDLPEMVELVSMCSPVQVNIGRNSRQDITLPEPTRNEVQALITELQKFTKVVVKSNAKCWT
;
A
#
# COMPACT_ATOMS: atom_id res chain seq x y z
N MET A 1 -3.40 -19.75 -12.94
CA MET A 1 -2.12 -18.98 -12.88
C MET A 1 -1.37 -19.34 -11.60
N LYS A 2 -0.33 -20.19 -11.67
CA LYS A 2 0.50 -20.54 -10.49
C LYS A 2 1.85 -19.82 -10.44
N LYS A 3 2.24 -19.12 -11.51
CA LYS A 3 3.56 -18.46 -11.67
C LYS A 3 3.49 -16.92 -11.73
N SER A 4 2.32 -16.34 -11.50
CA SER A 4 2.10 -14.89 -11.61
C SER A 4 1.45 -14.37 -10.34
N VAL A 5 1.78 -13.13 -9.98
CA VAL A 5 1.18 -12.38 -8.88
C VAL A 5 0.71 -11.05 -9.42
N LEU A 6 -0.50 -10.64 -9.04
CA LEU A 6 -1.02 -9.33 -9.38
C LEU A 6 -0.65 -8.35 -8.29
N CYS A 7 -0.19 -7.16 -8.65
CA CYS A 7 0.19 -6.14 -7.69
C CYS A 7 -0.56 -4.85 -7.99
N THR A 8 -1.03 -4.18 -6.95
CA THR A 8 -1.47 -2.78 -7.03
C THR A 8 -0.67 -1.92 -6.07
N THR A 9 -0.51 -0.65 -6.42
CA THR A 9 -0.07 0.35 -5.45
C THR A 9 -1.28 0.84 -4.63
N ILE A 10 -1.08 1.04 -3.33
CA ILE A 10 -1.98 1.79 -2.45
C ILE A 10 -1.08 2.74 -1.66
N GLU A 11 -0.95 3.96 -2.14
CA GLU A 11 -0.02 4.97 -1.60
C GLU A 11 -0.57 5.59 -0.30
N THR A 12 -1.89 5.74 -0.22
CA THR A 12 -2.65 6.37 0.87
C THR A 12 -4.15 6.03 0.76
N ASN A 13 -4.94 6.26 1.81
CA ASN A 13 -6.40 6.31 1.74
C ASN A 13 -6.94 7.71 1.36
N VAL A 14 -6.11 8.75 1.42
CA VAL A 14 -6.48 10.14 1.14
C VAL A 14 -6.37 10.44 -0.36
N PHE A 15 -7.37 11.11 -0.94
CA PHE A 15 -7.30 11.53 -2.33
C PHE A 15 -6.56 12.86 -2.47
N TYR A 16 -5.37 12.83 -3.07
CA TYR A 16 -4.59 14.01 -3.42
C TYR A 16 -4.67 14.25 -4.94
N PRO A 17 -5.50 15.20 -5.43
CA PRO A 17 -5.71 15.40 -6.87
C PRO A 17 -4.42 15.64 -7.66
N ASP A 18 -3.50 16.43 -7.11
CA ASP A 18 -2.26 16.80 -7.79
C ASP A 18 -1.24 15.65 -7.88
N ILE A 19 -1.35 14.68 -6.98
CA ILE A 19 -0.50 13.48 -6.92
C ILE A 19 -1.11 12.36 -7.76
N VAL A 20 -2.40 12.06 -7.56
CA VAL A 20 -3.10 10.93 -8.21
C VAL A 20 -3.42 11.26 -9.67
N ARG A 21 -3.76 12.52 -9.97
CA ARG A 21 -4.12 13.01 -11.31
C ARG A 21 -5.14 12.10 -11.99
N ASN A 22 -4.76 11.48 -13.10
CA ASN A 22 -5.63 10.63 -13.92
C ASN A 22 -5.65 9.16 -13.47
N ALA A 23 -4.89 8.79 -12.43
CA ALA A 23 -4.88 7.42 -11.94
C ALA A 23 -6.20 7.06 -11.22
N PRO A 24 -6.66 5.80 -11.30
CA PRO A 24 -7.82 5.37 -10.54
C PRO A 24 -7.59 5.51 -9.03
N GLY A 25 -8.58 6.04 -8.32
CA GLY A 25 -8.55 6.14 -6.86
C GLY A 25 -8.22 4.79 -6.18
N THR A 26 -7.53 4.86 -5.04
CA THR A 26 -7.00 3.70 -4.30
C THR A 26 -8.10 2.69 -3.95
N ARG A 27 -9.26 3.15 -3.48
CA ARG A 27 -10.42 2.26 -3.23
C ARG A 27 -10.95 1.55 -4.48
N LYS A 28 -10.93 2.19 -5.66
CA LYS A 28 -11.33 1.54 -6.92
C LYS A 28 -10.32 0.45 -7.31
N ARG A 29 -9.02 0.71 -7.13
CA ARG A 29 -7.96 -0.29 -7.31
C ARG A 29 -8.10 -1.46 -6.33
N ALA A 30 -8.34 -1.18 -5.05
CA ALA A 30 -8.56 -2.20 -4.03
C ALA A 30 -9.78 -3.10 -4.34
N LYS A 31 -10.91 -2.53 -4.77
CA LYS A 31 -12.07 -3.31 -5.23
C LYS A 31 -11.76 -4.19 -6.44
N ALA A 32 -10.98 -3.70 -7.39
CA ALA A 32 -10.54 -4.50 -8.53
C ALA A 32 -9.68 -5.69 -8.08
N MET A 33 -8.73 -5.45 -7.16
CA MET A 33 -7.91 -6.51 -6.58
C MET A 33 -8.73 -7.51 -5.77
N GLN A 34 -9.73 -7.07 -5.01
CA GLN A 34 -10.65 -7.95 -4.30
C GLN A 34 -11.36 -8.92 -5.25
N LYS A 35 -11.88 -8.42 -6.37
CA LYS A 35 -12.53 -9.24 -7.40
C LYS A 35 -11.54 -10.25 -8.03
N LEU A 36 -10.29 -9.85 -8.23
CA LEU A 36 -9.27 -10.74 -8.79
C LEU A 36 -8.85 -11.80 -7.78
N ALA A 37 -8.73 -11.44 -6.50
CA ALA A 37 -8.45 -12.36 -5.41
C ALA A 37 -9.57 -13.41 -5.25
N SER A 38 -10.84 -13.01 -5.36
CA SER A 38 -11.97 -13.95 -5.30
C SER A 38 -12.02 -14.95 -6.46
N LEU A 39 -11.32 -14.66 -7.57
CA LEU A 39 -11.10 -15.59 -8.69
C LEU A 39 -9.88 -16.51 -8.47
N GLY A 40 -9.30 -16.51 -7.27
CA GLY A 40 -8.16 -17.36 -6.90
C GLY A 40 -6.80 -16.83 -7.34
N MET A 41 -6.69 -15.55 -7.72
CA MET A 41 -5.42 -14.95 -8.11
C MET A 41 -4.63 -14.52 -6.87
N ARG A 42 -3.31 -14.80 -6.88
CA ARG A 42 -2.41 -14.29 -5.84
C ARG A 42 -2.20 -12.79 -6.03
N THR A 43 -2.29 -12.04 -4.95
CA THR A 43 -2.16 -10.58 -4.96
C THR A 43 -1.06 -10.09 -4.03
N TYR A 44 -0.39 -9.02 -4.42
CA TYR A 44 0.51 -8.19 -3.62
C TYR A 44 -0.06 -6.76 -3.54
N VAL A 45 0.35 -6.04 -2.52
CA VAL A 45 0.19 -4.58 -2.45
C VAL A 45 1.56 -3.93 -2.28
N THR A 46 1.75 -2.77 -2.88
CA THR A 46 2.92 -1.93 -2.62
C THR A 46 2.45 -0.56 -2.15
N CYS A 47 2.90 -0.15 -0.97
CA CYS A 47 2.63 1.17 -0.41
C CYS A 47 3.87 2.04 -0.65
N GLU A 48 4.05 2.43 -1.92
CA GLU A 48 5.28 3.03 -2.43
C GLU A 48 5.01 4.09 -3.51
N PRO A 49 5.35 5.37 -3.27
CA PRO A 49 5.73 5.90 -1.96
C PRO A 49 4.58 5.78 -0.98
N LEU A 50 4.87 5.45 0.29
CA LEU A 50 3.88 5.57 1.35
C LEU A 50 3.67 7.06 1.65
N ILE A 51 2.43 7.50 1.52
CA ILE A 51 2.00 8.90 1.73
C ILE A 51 1.11 8.92 2.97
N LYS A 52 1.04 10.06 3.67
CA LYS A 52 0.21 10.30 4.86
C LYS A 52 -1.18 9.65 4.71
N PHE A 53 -1.61 8.94 5.74
CA PHE A 53 -2.80 8.10 5.74
C PHE A 53 -3.51 8.11 7.09
N ASP A 54 -4.77 7.72 7.09
CA ASP A 54 -5.51 7.27 8.27
C ASP A 54 -5.33 5.76 8.44
N LEU A 55 -4.96 5.33 9.64
CA LEU A 55 -4.55 3.94 9.89
C LEU A 55 -5.69 2.93 9.65
N PRO A 56 -6.88 3.05 10.27
CA PRO A 56 -8.00 2.15 10.01
C PRO A 56 -8.36 2.02 8.53
N GLU A 57 -8.49 3.14 7.82
CA GLU A 57 -8.87 3.12 6.41
C GLU A 57 -7.78 2.52 5.51
N MET A 58 -6.51 2.80 5.82
CA MET A 58 -5.38 2.22 5.09
C MET A 58 -5.35 0.69 5.24
N VAL A 59 -5.57 0.19 6.46
CA VAL A 59 -5.64 -1.26 6.74
C VAL A 59 -6.83 -1.89 6.02
N GLU A 60 -8.00 -1.24 6.00
CA GLU A 60 -9.16 -1.69 5.25
C GLU A 60 -8.82 -1.83 3.75
N LEU A 61 -8.27 -0.78 3.12
CA LEU A 61 -7.92 -0.80 1.70
C LEU A 61 -6.92 -1.89 1.34
N VAL A 62 -5.89 -2.09 2.16
CA VAL A 62 -4.88 -3.14 1.93
C VAL A 62 -5.51 -4.51 2.11
N SER A 63 -6.32 -4.73 3.14
CA SER A 63 -6.96 -6.02 3.41
C SER A 63 -7.97 -6.43 2.32
N MET A 64 -8.69 -5.46 1.72
CA MET A 64 -9.57 -5.70 0.57
C MET A 64 -8.84 -6.38 -0.60
N CYS A 65 -7.53 -6.14 -0.76
CA CYS A 65 -6.75 -6.73 -1.84
C CYS A 65 -6.38 -8.20 -1.58
N SER A 66 -6.65 -8.74 -0.38
CA SER A 66 -6.24 -10.07 0.09
C SER A 66 -4.77 -10.41 -0.18
N PRO A 67 -3.81 -9.50 0.12
CA PRO A 67 -2.44 -9.68 -0.31
C PRO A 67 -1.72 -10.78 0.46
N VAL A 68 -0.91 -11.57 -0.24
CA VAL A 68 0.05 -12.49 0.41
C VAL A 68 1.35 -11.78 0.82
N GLN A 69 1.61 -10.58 0.29
CA GLN A 69 2.71 -9.71 0.69
C GLN A 69 2.36 -8.23 0.48
N VAL A 70 2.80 -7.38 1.41
CA VAL A 70 2.78 -5.92 1.30
C VAL A 70 4.22 -5.39 1.32
N ASN A 71 4.56 -4.52 0.36
CA ASN A 71 5.84 -3.81 0.35
C ASN A 71 5.66 -2.37 0.84
N ILE A 72 6.57 -1.87 1.66
CA ILE A 72 6.54 -0.50 2.19
C ILE A 72 7.86 0.19 1.81
N GLY A 73 7.74 1.39 1.24
CA GLY A 73 8.87 2.14 0.70
C GLY A 73 8.62 3.64 0.67
N ARG A 74 9.70 4.41 0.73
CA ARG A 74 9.69 5.87 0.67
C ARG A 74 9.73 6.39 -0.75
N ASN A 75 9.39 7.67 -0.92
CA ASN A 75 9.68 8.39 -2.15
C ASN A 75 11.20 8.43 -2.38
N SER A 76 11.64 8.12 -3.59
CA SER A 76 13.05 8.19 -4.00
C SER A 76 13.38 9.46 -4.78
N ARG A 77 12.36 10.24 -5.19
CA ARG A 77 12.52 11.49 -5.94
C ARG A 77 12.80 12.64 -4.97
N GLN A 78 13.99 13.22 -5.04
CA GLN A 78 14.41 14.34 -4.19
C GLN A 78 13.78 15.68 -4.61
N ASP A 79 13.32 15.78 -5.86
CA ASP A 79 12.68 16.95 -6.46
C ASP A 79 11.16 17.02 -6.22
N ILE A 80 10.58 16.01 -5.55
CA ILE A 80 9.15 15.92 -5.29
C ILE A 80 8.93 15.80 -3.78
N THR A 81 8.26 16.79 -3.20
CA THR A 81 7.81 16.73 -1.81
C THR A 81 6.42 16.09 -1.75
N LEU A 82 6.31 14.98 -1.04
CA LEU A 82 5.04 14.32 -0.73
C LEU A 82 4.78 14.42 0.78
N PRO A 83 3.51 14.40 1.22
CA PRO A 83 3.22 14.33 2.65
C PRO A 83 3.62 12.95 3.16
N GLU A 84 4.78 12.84 3.81
CA GLU A 84 5.27 11.58 4.40
C GLU A 84 4.59 11.29 5.75
N PRO A 85 4.31 10.02 6.08
CA PRO A 85 3.89 9.64 7.42
C PRO A 85 5.04 9.71 8.43
N THR A 86 4.69 9.75 9.71
CA THR A 86 5.66 9.65 10.81
C THR A 86 6.09 8.20 11.05
N ARG A 87 7.23 8.00 11.72
CA ARG A 87 7.71 6.66 12.13
C ARG A 87 6.64 5.86 12.90
N ASN A 88 5.95 6.51 13.84
CA ASN A 88 4.94 5.85 14.67
C ASN A 88 3.74 5.39 13.84
N GLU A 89 3.29 6.19 12.88
CA GLU A 89 2.20 5.82 11.97
C GLU A 89 2.57 4.61 11.12
N VAL A 90 3.78 4.60 10.55
CA VAL A 90 4.28 3.47 9.75
C VAL A 90 4.44 2.22 10.61
N GLN A 91 4.96 2.33 11.82
CA GLN A 91 5.11 1.19 12.72
C GLN A 91 3.74 0.61 13.13
N ALA A 92 2.75 1.46 13.38
CA ALA A 92 1.38 1.03 13.65
C ALA A 92 0.76 0.31 12.45
N LEU A 93 0.95 0.85 11.24
CA LEU A 93 0.52 0.19 10.00
C LEU A 93 1.17 -1.18 9.82
N ILE A 94 2.49 -1.28 10.00
CA ILE A 94 3.22 -2.55 9.91
C ILE A 94 2.63 -3.57 10.88
N THR A 95 2.42 -3.19 12.14
CA THR A 95 1.84 -4.06 13.17
C THR A 95 0.46 -4.58 12.77
N GLU A 96 -0.42 -3.72 12.24
CA GLU A 96 -1.76 -4.15 11.79
C GLU A 96 -1.68 -5.08 10.57
N LEU A 97 -0.85 -4.76 9.58
CA LEU A 97 -0.72 -5.57 8.37
C LEU A 97 -0.11 -6.95 8.66
N GLN A 98 0.87 -7.03 9.57
CA GLN A 98 1.50 -8.30 9.95
C GLN A 98 0.54 -9.33 10.55
N LYS A 99 -0.64 -8.89 11.02
CA LYS A 99 -1.69 -9.81 11.50
C LYS A 99 -2.27 -10.71 10.42
N PHE A 100 -2.18 -10.32 9.14
CA PHE A 100 -2.81 -11.06 8.05
C PHE A 100 -1.96 -11.21 6.79
N THR A 101 -0.80 -10.54 6.68
CA THR A 101 0.05 -10.63 5.50
C THR A 101 1.53 -10.45 5.82
N LYS A 102 2.41 -10.90 4.92
CA LYS A 102 3.85 -10.66 5.05
C LYS A 102 4.15 -9.21 4.71
N VAL A 103 4.80 -8.49 5.61
CA VAL A 103 5.26 -7.12 5.35
C VAL A 103 6.75 -7.13 5.01
N VAL A 104 7.13 -6.47 3.92
CA VAL A 104 8.52 -6.27 3.49
C VAL A 104 8.81 -4.77 3.43
N VAL A 105 9.72 -4.31 4.28
CA VAL A 105 10.13 -2.90 4.30
C VAL A 105 11.39 -2.73 3.45
N LYS A 106 11.32 -1.85 2.46
CA LYS A 106 12.46 -1.57 1.56
C LYS A 106 13.58 -0.84 2.29
N SER A 107 14.80 -0.96 1.74
CA SER A 107 16.00 -0.33 2.30
C SER A 107 15.84 1.18 2.52
N ASN A 108 15.16 1.87 1.61
CA ASN A 108 14.91 3.31 1.70
C ASN A 108 13.87 3.70 2.77
N ALA A 109 13.11 2.76 3.33
CA ALA A 109 12.11 2.99 4.37
C ALA A 109 12.52 2.47 5.75
N LYS A 110 13.74 1.94 5.91
CA LYS A 110 14.23 1.41 7.19
C LYS A 110 14.31 2.44 8.31
N CYS A 111 14.34 3.74 8.01
CA CYS A 111 14.28 4.79 9.03
C CYS A 111 12.94 4.78 9.82
N TRP A 112 11.91 4.11 9.31
CA TRP A 112 10.62 3.97 9.97
C TRP A 112 10.46 2.68 10.78
N THR A 113 11.41 1.74 10.68
CA THR A 113 11.42 0.46 11.42
C THR A 113 12.55 0.47 12.43
#